data_AF-A0A8C8H4T8-F1
#
_entry.id   AF-A0A8C8H4T8-F1
#
_cell.length_a   1.000
_cell.length_b   1.000
_cell.length_c   1.000
_cell.angle_alpha   90.00
_cell.angle_beta   90.00
_cell.angle_gamma   90.00
#
_symmetry.space_group_name_H-M   'P 1'
#
loop_
_entity.id
_entity.type
_entity.pdbx_description
1 polymer ?
#
loop_
_entity_poly.entity_id
_entity_poly.type
_entity_poly.pdbx_seq_one_letter_code
_entity_poly.pdbx_strand_id
1 'polypeptide(L)' 'MIRPKTPCEDARDATLNGSIGAYIPTCDDNGQYTPEQCWGSTGYCWCVTTTGQKIQGTETPPGTAITC' A
#
# COMPACT_ATOMS: atom_id res chain seq x y z
N MET A 1 -0.49 10.38 -25.04
CA MET A 1 -0.34 11.23 -23.85
C MET A 1 0.15 10.33 -22.73
N ILE A 2 1.33 10.57 -22.16
CA ILE A 2 1.81 9.79 -21.00
C ILE A 2 1.10 10.38 -19.78
N ARG A 3 0.19 9.61 -19.16
CA ARG A 3 -0.39 9.98 -17.87
C ARG A 3 0.76 10.01 -16.85
N PRO A 4 1.04 11.15 -16.18
CA PRO A 4 2.04 11.16 -15.12
C PRO A 4 1.59 10.19 -14.04
N LYS A 5 2.54 9.37 -13.54
CA LYS A 5 2.25 8.43 -12.46
C LYS A 5 1.95 9.20 -11.18
N THR A 6 1.07 8.63 -10.37
CA THR A 6 0.78 9.14 -9.04
C THR A 6 1.86 8.69 -8.04
N PRO A 7 1.93 9.28 -6.83
CA PRO A 7 2.83 8.81 -5.79
C PRO A 7 2.68 7.32 -5.45
N CYS A 8 1.45 6.78 -5.45
CA CYS A 8 1.23 5.36 -5.18
C CYS A 8 1.78 4.48 -6.31
N GLU A 9 1.52 4.86 -7.57
CA GLU A 9 2.01 4.12 -8.74
C GLU A 9 3.53 4.13 -8.82
N ASP A 10 4.17 5.28 -8.57
CA ASP A 10 5.63 5.39 -8.53
C ASP A 10 6.24 4.55 -7.40
N ALA A 11 5.64 4.60 -6.19
CA ALA A 11 6.08 3.77 -5.07
C ALA A 11 5.95 2.27 -5.37
N ARG A 12 4.84 1.87 -5.99
CA ARG A 12 4.61 0.48 -6.41
C ARG A 12 5.70 0.03 -7.40
N ASP A 13 5.97 0.81 -8.43
CA ASP A 13 6.96 0.47 -9.45
C ASP A 13 8.39 0.46 -8.90
N ALA A 14 8.72 1.36 -7.98
CA ALA A 14 10.01 1.35 -7.28
C ALA A 14 10.20 0.07 -6.45
N THR A 15 9.12 -0.45 -5.86
CA THR A 15 9.16 -1.67 -5.05
C THR A 15 9.23 -2.94 -5.90
N LEU A 16 8.53 -2.96 -7.04
CA LEU A 16 8.52 -4.11 -7.97
C LEU A 16 9.90 -4.38 -8.59
N ASN A 17 10.73 -3.36 -8.75
CA ASN A 17 12.12 -3.50 -9.20
C ASN A 17 13.10 -3.78 -8.03
N GLY A 18 12.58 -3.96 -6.81
CA GLY A 18 13.35 -4.12 -5.58
C GLY A 18 13.36 -5.56 -5.04
N SER A 19 13.40 -5.68 -3.71
CA SER A 19 13.57 -6.95 -3.01
C SER A 19 12.32 -7.82 -3.01
N ILE A 20 12.49 -9.12 -3.25
CA ILE A 20 11.42 -10.12 -3.08
C ILE A 20 10.90 -10.06 -1.64
N GLY A 21 9.58 -9.99 -1.49
CA GLY A 21 8.91 -9.90 -0.20
C GLY A 21 8.83 -8.49 0.38
N ALA A 22 9.24 -7.45 -0.35
CA ALA A 22 9.00 -6.06 0.05
C ALA A 22 7.49 -5.73 0.07
N TYR A 23 7.13 -4.72 0.86
CA TYR A 23 5.77 -4.19 0.89
C TYR A 23 5.48 -3.42 -0.40
N ILE A 24 4.52 -3.90 -1.17
CA ILE A 24 4.06 -3.26 -2.41
C ILE A 24 2.75 -2.52 -2.08
N PRO A 25 2.69 -1.19 -2.22
CA PRO A 25 1.47 -0.45 -1.96
C PRO A 25 0.38 -0.76 -3.00
N THR A 26 -0.86 -0.82 -2.52
CA THR A 26 -2.06 -1.03 -3.31
C THR A 26 -2.70 0.31 -3.67
N CYS A 27 -2.85 0.55 -4.97
CA CYS A 27 -3.44 1.77 -5.50
C CYS A 27 -4.85 1.51 -6.05
N ASP A 28 -5.75 2.48 -5.94
CA ASP A 28 -7.07 2.46 -6.57
C ASP A 28 -6.99 2.80 -8.07
N ASP A 29 -8.15 2.82 -8.75
CA ASP A 29 -8.24 3.13 -10.19
C ASP A 29 -7.79 4.56 -10.54
N ASN A 30 -7.78 5.47 -9.56
CA ASN A 30 -7.30 6.84 -9.70
C ASN A 30 -5.79 6.95 -9.41
N GLY A 31 -5.13 5.86 -9.03
CA GLY A 31 -3.74 5.85 -8.59
C GLY A 31 -3.55 6.41 -7.17
N GLN A 32 -4.59 6.57 -6.37
CA GLN A 32 -4.46 6.93 -4.96
C GLN A 32 -4.18 5.69 -4.11
N TYR A 33 -3.61 5.88 -2.93
CA TYR A 33 -3.48 4.78 -1.98
C TYR A 33 -4.87 4.33 -1.53
N THR A 34 -5.12 3.02 -1.61
CA THR A 34 -6.31 2.44 -0.96
C THR A 34 -6.21 2.61 0.56
N PRO A 35 -7.32 2.85 1.28
CA PRO A 35 -7.28 3.08 2.73
C PRO A 35 -6.65 1.93 3.50
N GLU A 36 -6.87 0.69 3.04
CA GLU A 36 -6.24 -0.52 3.57
C GLU A 36 -4.98 -0.86 2.76
N GLN A 37 -3.87 -1.08 3.46
CA GLN A 37 -2.62 -1.53 2.87
C GLN A 37 -2.18 -2.82 3.54
N CYS A 38 -1.80 -3.81 2.75
CA CYS A 38 -1.37 -5.11 3.24
C CYS A 38 0.02 -5.48 2.72
N TRP A 39 0.88 -5.90 3.63
CA TRP A 39 2.17 -6.47 3.30
C TRP A 39 2.04 -7.96 3.04
N GLY A 40 1.85 -8.34 1.78
CA GLY A 40 1.59 -9.72 1.39
C GLY A 40 2.62 -10.76 1.87
N SER A 41 3.89 -10.37 2.05
CA SER A 41 4.94 -11.30 2.52
C SER A 41 4.86 -11.60 4.01
N THR A 42 4.34 -10.69 4.83
CA THR A 42 4.22 -10.88 6.28
C THR A 42 2.78 -11.15 6.69
N GLY A 43 1.82 -10.78 5.86
CA GLY A 43 0.38 -10.85 6.10
C GLY A 43 -0.16 -9.72 7.00
N TYR A 44 0.68 -8.75 7.38
CA TYR A 44 0.23 -7.61 8.18
C TYR A 44 -0.51 -6.61 7.31
N CYS A 45 -1.56 -6.00 7.86
CA CYS A 45 -2.28 -4.92 7.20
C CYS A 45 -2.35 -3.69 8.11
N TRP A 46 -2.55 -2.51 7.54
CA TRP A 46 -2.73 -1.25 8.28
C TRP A 46 -3.55 -0.26 7.46
N CYS A 47 -4.12 0.74 8.13
CA CYS A 47 -4.76 1.85 7.44
C CYS A 47 -3.73 2.92 7.04
N VAL A 48 -3.95 3.57 5.91
CA VAL A 48 -3.16 4.72 5.46
C VAL A 48 -4.04 5.94 5.17
N THR A 49 -3.41 7.12 5.17
CA THR A 49 -4.00 8.33 4.61
C THR A 49 -4.02 8.27 3.08
N THR A 50 -4.70 9.22 2.43
CA THR A 50 -4.70 9.38 0.96
C THR A 50 -3.30 9.62 0.37
N THR A 51 -2.35 10.06 1.19
CA THR A 51 -0.93 10.26 0.84
C THR A 51 -0.07 9.02 1.09
N GLY A 52 -0.65 7.91 1.57
CA GLY A 52 0.05 6.64 1.83
C GLY A 52 0.73 6.57 3.20
N GLN A 53 0.45 7.49 4.12
CA GLN A 53 1.04 7.47 5.46
C GLN A 53 0.28 6.50 6.36
N LYS A 54 0.99 5.53 6.95
CA LYS A 54 0.43 4.58 7.93
C LYS A 54 -0.16 5.32 9.14
N ILE A 55 -1.40 5.00 9.47
CA ILE A 55 -2.09 5.48 10.66
C ILE A 55 -1.61 4.64 11.85
N GLN A 56 -1.06 5.30 12.87
CA GLN A 56 -0.53 4.61 14.05
C GLN A 56 -1.61 3.82 14.78
N GLY A 57 -1.28 2.61 15.24
CA GLY A 57 -2.20 1.74 15.97
C GLY A 57 -3.21 0.98 15.11
N THR A 58 -3.17 1.12 13.78
CA THR A 58 -4.04 0.38 12.85
C THR A 58 -3.40 -0.89 12.31
N GLU A 59 -2.18 -1.22 12.70
CA GLU A 59 -1.51 -2.42 12.22
C GLU A 59 -2.12 -3.68 12.85
N THR A 60 -2.56 -4.59 11.99
CA THR A 60 -3.17 -5.86 12.37
C THR A 60 -2.31 -7.04 11.92
N PRO A 61 -2.21 -8.12 12.73
CA PRO A 61 -1.51 -9.32 12.36
C PRO A 61 -2.29 -10.12 11.28
N PRO A 62 -1.64 -11.09 10.62
CA PRO A 62 -2.27 -11.94 9.61
C PRO A 62 -3.50 -12.66 10.17
N GLY A 63 -4.58 -12.71 9.39
CA GLY A 63 -5.83 -13.35 9.78
C GLY A 63 -6.78 -12.47 10.60
N THR A 64 -6.40 -11.21 10.86
CA THR A 64 -7.31 -10.22 11.44
C THR A 64 -7.93 -9.40 10.31
N ALA A 65 -9.26 -9.31 10.30
CA ALA A 65 -9.95 -8.37 9.43
C ALA A 65 -9.72 -6.94 9.92
N ILE A 66 -9.31 -6.04 9.02
CA ILE A 66 -9.24 -4.60 9.25
C ILE A 66 -10.34 -3.91 8.45
N THR A 67 -10.82 -2.77 8.92
CA THR A 67 -11.75 -1.92 8.16
C THR A 67 -11.24 -0.49 8.23
N CYS A 68 -10.78 -0.03 7.08
CA CYS A 68 -10.34 1.32 6.74
C CYS A 68 -11.38 2.20 5.95
#